data_AF-A0A8J7SMA4-F1
#
_entry.id   AF-A0A8J7SMA4-F1
#
_cell.length_a   1.000
_cell.length_b   1.000
_cell.length_c   1.000
_cell.angle_alpha   90.00
_cell.angle_beta   90.00
_cell.angle_gamma   90.00
#
_symmetry.space_group_name_H-M   'P 1'
#
loop_
_entity.id
_entity.type
_entity.pdbx_description
1 polymer ?
#
loop_
_entity_poly.entity_id
_entity_poly.type
_entity_poly.pdbx_seq_one_letter_code
_entity_poly.pdbx_strand_id
1 'polypeptide(L)'
;MSELVDFADYRRRGSGKSRVRFERDEFRRLMECYSRRVMTGEWKDYALDIYGSIAVFSIFRHSLEAPAFAIAKRRNGKQDEFILRSGRRTLKRARALDDVLSVLDKPLRVVEG
;
A
#
# COMPACT_ATOMS: atom_id res chain seq x y z
N MET A 1 4.72 16.38 -29.89
CA MET A 1 5.50 15.17 -30.19
C MET A 1 5.06 14.09 -29.23
N SER A 2 4.39 13.05 -29.73
CA SER A 2 3.99 11.89 -28.94
C SER A 2 5.19 10.96 -28.78
N GLU A 3 5.70 10.82 -27.56
CA GLU A 3 6.76 9.87 -27.24
C GLU A 3 6.15 8.45 -27.28
N LEU A 4 6.45 7.70 -28.35
CA LEU A 4 6.08 6.30 -28.46
C LEU A 4 6.95 5.51 -27.49
N VAL A 5 6.38 5.17 -26.33
CA VAL A 5 7.03 4.30 -25.35
C VAL A 5 6.89 2.85 -25.81
N ASP A 6 8.01 2.22 -26.20
CA ASP A 6 8.04 0.78 -26.43
C ASP A 6 7.93 0.04 -25.09
N PHE A 7 6.76 -0.58 -24.86
CA PHE A 7 6.49 -1.38 -23.66
C PHE A 7 7.42 -2.59 -23.51
N ALA A 8 8.03 -3.09 -24.59
CA ALA A 8 9.02 -4.16 -24.54
C ALA A 8 10.34 -3.69 -23.89
N ASP A 9 10.69 -2.41 -24.05
CA ASP A 9 11.87 -1.83 -23.44
C ASP A 9 11.68 -1.48 -21.96
N TYR A 10 10.43 -1.22 -21.54
CA TYR A 10 10.11 -1.06 -20.12
C TYR A 10 10.41 -2.33 -19.30
N ARG A 11 10.22 -3.51 -19.90
CA ARG A 11 10.55 -4.80 -19.27
C ARG A 11 12.06 -5.04 -19.19
N ARG A 12 12.82 -4.60 -20.19
CA ARG A 12 14.29 -4.77 -20.26
C ARG A 12 15.07 -3.78 -19.38
N ARG A 13 14.57 -2.56 -19.15
CA ARG A 13 15.19 -1.55 -18.26
C ARG A 13 14.99 -1.80 -16.76
N GLY A 14 14.32 -2.87 -16.35
CA GLY A 14 14.13 -3.27 -14.95
C GLY A 14 15.39 -3.82 -14.24
N SER A 15 16.57 -3.70 -14.86
CA SER A 15 17.84 -4.22 -14.37
C SER A 15 18.56 -3.17 -13.51
N GLY A 16 18.76 -3.44 -12.21
CA GLY A 16 19.91 -2.87 -11.48
C GLY A 16 19.72 -2.43 -10.03
N LYS A 17 18.50 -2.33 -9.49
CA LYS A 17 18.29 -2.07 -8.05
C LYS A 17 17.17 -2.96 -7.52
N SER A 18 17.39 -3.57 -6.35
CA SER A 18 16.41 -4.42 -5.65
C SER A 18 15.18 -3.57 -5.29
N ARG A 19 14.24 -3.45 -6.23
CA ARG A 19 12.98 -2.74 -6.03
C ARG A 19 12.10 -3.61 -5.15
N VAL A 20 11.78 -3.14 -3.96
CA VAL A 20 10.80 -3.79 -3.10
C VAL A 20 9.44 -3.58 -3.71
N ARG A 21 8.67 -4.66 -3.87
CA ARG A 21 7.33 -4.66 -4.44
C ARG A 21 6.43 -5.55 -3.60
N PHE A 22 5.13 -5.28 -3.65
CA PHE A 22 4.15 -6.24 -3.17
C PHE A 22 4.13 -7.45 -4.12
N GLU A 23 4.21 -8.63 -3.53
CA GLU A 23 4.03 -9.88 -4.25
C GLU A 23 2.56 -10.05 -4.67
N ARG A 24 2.29 -10.94 -5.62
CA ARG A 24 0.93 -11.13 -6.17
C ARG A 24 -0.09 -11.43 -5.07
N ASP A 25 0.25 -12.30 -4.12
CA ASP A 25 -0.64 -12.68 -3.03
C ASP A 25 -0.80 -11.57 -1.97
N GLU A 26 0.20 -10.71 -1.82
CA GLU A 26 0.12 -9.53 -0.96
C GLU A 26 -0.80 -8.47 -1.59
N PHE A 27 -0.62 -8.21 -2.88
CA PHE A 27 -1.46 -7.28 -3.62
C PHE A 27 -2.92 -7.76 -3.67
N ARG A 28 -3.15 -9.07 -3.85
CA ARG A 28 -4.49 -9.65 -3.78
C ARG A 28 -5.16 -9.34 -2.43
N ARG A 29 -4.47 -9.55 -1.32
CA ARG A 29 -4.99 -9.26 0.03
C ARG A 29 -5.23 -7.78 0.28
N LEU A 30 -4.35 -6.91 -0.22
CA LEU A 30 -4.55 -5.45 -0.19
C LEU A 30 -5.83 -5.06 -0.93
N MET A 31 -6.03 -5.60 -2.14
CA MET A 31 -7.22 -5.36 -2.96
C MET A 31 -8.49 -5.92 -2.33
N GLU A 32 -8.43 -7.08 -1.68
CA GLU A 32 -9.56 -7.66 -0.95
C GLU A 32 -9.96 -6.81 0.26
N CYS A 33 -9.00 -6.29 1.01
CA CYS A 33 -9.27 -5.34 2.09
C CYS A 33 -9.90 -4.05 1.54
N TYR A 34 -9.33 -3.53 0.46
CA TYR A 34 -9.81 -2.33 -0.21
C TYR A 34 -11.25 -2.47 -0.74
N SER A 35 -11.56 -3.55 -1.46
CA SER A 35 -12.86 -3.76 -2.07
C SER A 35 -13.99 -3.82 -1.04
N ARG A 36 -13.76 -4.46 0.12
CA ARG A 36 -14.75 -4.48 1.22
C ARG A 36 -15.13 -3.07 1.70
N ARG A 37 -14.17 -2.15 1.75
CA ARG A 37 -14.36 -0.77 2.22
C ARG A 37 -14.88 0.16 1.14
N VAL A 38 -14.62 -0.15 -0.13
CA VAL A 38 -15.30 0.51 -1.26
C VAL A 38 -16.78 0.16 -1.27
N MET A 39 -17.15 -1.09 -0.99
CA MET A 39 -18.55 -1.52 -0.93
C MET A 39 -19.34 -0.77 0.16
N THR A 40 -18.69 -0.39 1.26
CA THR A 40 -19.30 0.44 2.31
C THR A 40 -19.24 1.94 2.02
N GLY A 41 -18.68 2.35 0.87
CA GLY A 41 -18.50 3.74 0.46
C GLY A 41 -17.45 4.50 1.26
N GLU A 42 -16.64 3.81 2.07
CA GLU A 42 -15.66 4.45 2.96
C GLU A 42 -14.42 4.90 2.18
N TRP A 43 -13.96 4.06 1.26
CA TRP A 43 -12.76 4.29 0.44
C TRP A 43 -13.15 4.47 -1.02
N LYS A 44 -12.40 5.31 -1.73
CA LYS A 44 -12.75 5.73 -3.11
C LYS A 44 -11.61 5.55 -4.11
N ASP A 45 -10.38 5.66 -3.64
CA ASP A 45 -9.22 5.55 -4.52
C ASP A 45 -8.02 4.92 -3.79
N TYR A 46 -7.05 4.45 -4.55
CA TYR A 46 -5.78 3.97 -4.06
C TYR A 46 -4.62 4.39 -4.97
N ALA A 47 -3.43 4.51 -4.41
CA ALA A 47 -2.20 4.70 -5.17
C ALA A 47 -1.18 3.62 -4.80
N LEU A 48 -0.43 3.14 -5.79
CA LEU A 48 0.66 2.21 -5.59
C LEU A 48 1.97 2.87 -6.03
N ASP A 49 2.78 3.23 -5.04
CA ASP A 49 4.07 3.86 -5.28
C ASP A 49 5.22 2.89 -4.99
N ILE A 50 6.26 2.94 -5.82
CA ILE A 50 7.47 2.13 -5.63
C ILE A 50 8.68 3.05 -5.64
N TYR A 51 9.28 3.24 -4.47
CA TYR A 51 10.44 4.09 -4.23
C TYR A 51 11.63 3.24 -3.82
N GLY A 52 12.40 2.75 -4.81
CA GLY A 52 13.63 1.99 -4.54
C GLY A 52 13.39 0.81 -3.57
N SER A 53 13.79 0.97 -2.31
CA SER A 53 13.67 -0.04 -1.26
C SER A 53 12.33 -0.08 -0.52
N ILE A 54 11.33 0.70 -0.95
CA ILE A 54 10.00 0.77 -0.31
C ILE A 54 8.90 0.72 -1.37
N ALA A 55 7.86 -0.08 -1.16
CA ALA A 55 6.60 0.00 -1.87
C ALA A 55 5.51 0.51 -0.91
N VAL A 56 4.62 1.38 -1.39
CA VAL A 56 3.56 1.99 -0.58
C VAL A 56 2.22 1.81 -1.29
N PHE A 57 1.26 1.28 -0.56
CA PHE A 57 -0.14 1.20 -0.94
C PHE A 57 -0.91 2.25 -0.14
N SER A 58 -1.29 3.34 -0.80
CA SER A 58 -1.99 4.49 -0.22
C SER A 58 -3.49 4.36 -0.47
N ILE A 59 -4.31 4.65 0.54
CA ILE A 59 -5.78 4.52 0.50
C ILE A 59 -6.40 5.88 0.76
N PHE A 60 -7.34 6.29 -0.11
CA PHE A 60 -7.98 7.60 -0.06
C PHE A 60 -9.48 7.49 0.16
N ARG A 61 -10.02 8.37 1.01
CA ARG A 61 -11.47 8.56 1.20
C ARG A 61 -12.04 9.57 0.21
N HIS A 62 -11.21 10.50 -0.27
CA HIS A 62 -11.54 11.52 -1.25
C HIS A 62 -10.33 11.79 -2.16
N SER A 63 -10.56 12.08 -3.44
CA SER A 63 -9.52 12.19 -4.48
C SER A 63 -8.55 13.39 -4.33
N LEU A 64 -8.80 14.31 -3.39
CA LEU A 64 -7.99 15.52 -3.17
C LEU A 64 -7.42 15.62 -1.76
N GLU A 65 -7.62 14.59 -0.93
CA GLU A 65 -7.15 14.58 0.46
C GLU A 65 -5.86 13.80 0.62
N ALA A 66 -5.18 14.04 1.74
CA ALA A 66 -4.10 13.17 2.18
C ALA A 66 -4.61 11.72 2.35
N PRO A 67 -3.77 10.70 2.11
CA PRO A 67 -4.19 9.31 2.26
C PRO A 67 -4.64 9.06 3.70
N ALA A 68 -5.82 8.47 3.85
CA ALA A 68 -6.37 8.09 5.15
C ALA A 68 -5.51 7.01 5.80
N PHE A 69 -5.03 6.08 4.98
CA PHE A 69 -4.11 5.03 5.38
C PHE A 69 -3.02 4.82 4.32
N ALA A 70 -1.84 4.39 4.78
CA ALA A 70 -0.78 3.93 3.90
C ALA A 70 -0.16 2.65 4.48
N ILE A 71 -0.05 1.62 3.65
CA ILE A 71 0.65 0.38 3.97
C ILE A 71 1.96 0.38 3.20
N ALA A 72 3.08 0.45 3.93
CA ALA A 72 4.41 0.40 3.33
C ALA A 72 5.04 -0.99 3.52
N LYS A 73 5.59 -1.56 2.47
CA LYS A 73 6.49 -2.72 2.50
C LYS A 73 7.91 -2.24 2.28
N ARG A 74 8.81 -2.60 3.20
CA ARG A 74 10.26 -2.39 3.05
C ARG A 74 11.03 -3.65 3.40
N ARG A 75 12.23 -3.77 2.86
CA ARG A 75 13.16 -4.83 3.25
C ARG A 75 13.99 -4.37 4.45
N ASN A 76 13.95 -5.13 5.54
CA ASN A 76 14.80 -4.95 6.71
C ASN A 76 15.76 -6.15 6.82
N GLY A 77 16.93 -6.03 6.20
CA GLY A 77 17.87 -7.14 6.06
C GLY A 77 17.33 -8.23 5.11
N LYS A 78 17.12 -9.45 5.63
CA LYS A 78 16.57 -10.59 4.88
C LYS A 78 15.04 -10.73 5.00
N GLN A 79 14.40 -9.88 5.81
CA GLN A 79 12.97 -9.99 6.12
C GLN A 79 12.20 -8.79 5.58
N ASP A 80 10.95 -9.01 5.22
CA ASP A 80 10.04 -7.93 4.89
C ASP A 80 9.42 -7.34 6.18
N GLU A 81 9.22 -6.03 6.17
CA GLU A 81 8.52 -5.29 7.21
C GLU A 81 7.38 -4.50 6.59
N PHE A 82 6.19 -4.70 7.13
CA PHE A 82 4.97 -3.98 6.78
C PHE A 82 4.67 -2.93 7.85
N ILE A 83 4.33 -1.73 7.41
CA ILE A 83 4.06 -0.59 8.28
C ILE A 83 2.72 0.01 7.88
N LEU A 84 1.77 0.02 8.81
CA LEU A 84 0.51 0.75 8.66
C LEU A 84 0.64 2.15 9.22
N ARG A 85 0.23 3.15 8.44
CA ARG A 85 0.18 4.55 8.85
C ARG A 85 -1.20 5.14 8.62
N SER A 86 -1.54 6.15 9.43
CA SER A 86 -2.62 7.10 9.15
C SER A 86 -2.05 8.50 9.31
N GLY A 87 -1.96 9.23 8.19
CA GLY A 87 -1.18 10.46 8.10
C GLY A 87 0.26 10.28 8.62
N ARG A 88 0.64 11.08 9.62
CA ARG A 88 1.99 11.01 10.23
C ARG A 88 2.15 9.90 11.26
N ARG A 89 1.05 9.33 11.79
CA ARG A 89 1.09 8.33 12.86
C ARG A 89 1.28 6.92 12.29
N THR A 90 2.22 6.16 12.88
CA THR A 90 2.32 4.72 12.63
C THR A 90 1.35 3.99 13.56
N LEU A 91 0.45 3.19 12.98
CA LEU A 91 -0.55 2.40 13.71
C LEU A 91 -0.02 1.01 14.07
N LYS A 92 0.74 0.37 13.17
CA LYS A 92 1.27 -0.98 13.36
C LYS A 92 2.52 -1.21 12.53
N ARG A 93 3.43 -2.03 13.05
CA ARG A 93 4.54 -2.64 12.31
C ARG A 93 4.46 -4.16 12.48
N ALA A 94 4.70 -4.91 11.41
CA ALA A 94 4.66 -6.37 11.44
C ALA A 94 5.57 -6.96 10.37
N ARG A 95 5.87 -8.26 10.49
CA ARG A 95 6.59 -9.02 9.45
C ARG A 95 5.65 -9.68 8.45
N ALA A 96 4.37 -9.81 8.80
CA ALA A 96 3.32 -10.32 7.93
C ALA A 96 2.33 -9.19 7.58
N LEU A 97 1.85 -9.20 6.34
CA LEU A 97 0.85 -8.24 5.86
C LEU A 97 -0.46 -8.34 6.64
N ASP A 98 -0.90 -9.56 6.95
CA ASP A 98 -2.21 -9.82 7.59
C ASP A 98 -2.30 -9.18 8.98
N ASP A 99 -1.21 -9.12 9.73
CA ASP A 99 -1.14 -8.45 11.02
C ASP A 99 -1.43 -6.95 10.92
N VAL A 100 -0.99 -6.32 9.83
CA VAL A 100 -1.26 -4.91 9.53
C VAL A 100 -2.71 -4.75 9.07
N LEU A 101 -3.20 -5.62 8.18
CA LEU A 101 -4.58 -5.58 7.69
C LEU A 101 -5.61 -5.77 8.81
N SER A 102 -5.30 -6.60 9.81
CA SER A 102 -6.18 -6.84 10.96
C SER A 102 -6.52 -5.58 11.76
N VAL A 103 -5.69 -4.53 11.68
CA VAL A 103 -5.95 -3.24 12.32
C VAL A 103 -7.01 -2.45 11.55
N LEU A 104 -7.05 -2.60 10.23
CA LEU A 104 -8.03 -1.95 9.36
C LEU A 104 -9.39 -2.67 9.39
N ASP A 105 -9.44 -3.96 9.70
CA ASP A 105 -10.70 -4.70 9.83
C ASP A 105 -11.42 -4.41 11.16
N LYS A 106 -10.75 -3.82 12.16
CA LYS A 106 -11.40 -3.45 13.42
C LYS A 106 -12.32 -2.24 13.22
N PRO A 107 -13.58 -2.29 13.67
CA PRO A 107 -14.41 -1.09 13.69
C PRO A 107 -13.72 -0.05 14.59
N LEU A 108 -13.53 1.17 14.06
CA LEU A 108 -13.04 2.30 14.85
C LEU A 108 -14.07 2.53 15.98
N ARG A 109 -13.72 2.14 17.21
CA ARG A 109 -14.48 2.56 18.38
C ARG A 109 -14.19 4.03 18.59
N VAL A 110 -15.20 4.87 18.42
CA VAL A 110 -15.18 6.25 18.91
C VAL A 110 -15.00 6.16 20.42
N VAL A 111 -13.89 6.69 20.93
CA VAL A 111 -13.74 6.95 22.37
C VAL A 111 -14.27 8.37 22.56
N GLU A 112 -15.54 8.48 22.92
CA GLU A 112 -16.05 9.74 23.47
C GLU A 112 -15.37 9.94 24.83
N GLY A 113 -14.82 11.14 25.04
CA GLY A 113 -14.22 11.60 26.28
C GLY A 113 -14.89 12.89 26.72
#